data_AF-A0A0P1I430-F1
#
_entry.id   AF-A0A0P1I430-F1
#
_cell.length_a   1.000
_cell.length_b   1.000
_cell.length_c   1.000
_cell.angle_alpha   90.00
_cell.angle_beta   90.00
_cell.angle_gamma   90.00
#
_symmetry.space_group_name_H-M   'P 1'
#
loop_
_entity.id
_entity.type
_entity.pdbx_description
1 polymer ?
#
loop_
_entity_poly.entity_id
_entity_poly.type
_entity_poly.pdbx_seq_one_letter_code
_entity_poly.pdbx_strand_id
1 'polypeptide(L)'
;MGRIAAKMYAGVFTTFAAIGGAQSGAAMAGDLEEFPVVPSGFKVHLQELIFETRQDSSRVARFRFVMPIIGQEGITFDSVAGDFDVLCASHAVPALRNAEEDVDQVIISLADRETEFGVISSVATQYFEAYSIENDACIWEGF
;
A
#
# COMPACT_ATOMS: atom_id res chain seq x y z
N MET A 1 -48.21 -35.16 24.93
CA MET A 1 -47.31 -35.50 26.05
C MET A 1 -46.39 -34.30 26.25
N GLY A 2 -46.70 -33.32 27.10
CA GLY A 2 -46.29 -33.25 28.51
C GLY A 2 -46.49 -31.80 28.96
N ARG A 3 -47.10 -31.61 30.13
CA ARG A 3 -47.39 -30.32 30.78
C ARG A 3 -46.19 -29.87 31.63
N ILE A 4 -46.31 -28.67 32.23
CA ILE A 4 -45.58 -28.09 33.40
C ILE A 4 -44.60 -26.98 32.94
N ALA A 5 -44.92 -25.68 32.96
CA ALA A 5 -45.27 -24.74 34.07
C ALA A 5 -44.04 -24.10 34.77
N ALA A 6 -43.95 -22.78 34.58
CA ALA A 6 -43.50 -21.70 35.47
C ALA A 6 -42.49 -21.98 36.61
N LYS A 7 -41.47 -21.10 36.72
CA LYS A 7 -41.42 -20.10 37.81
C LYS A 7 -40.30 -19.09 37.63
N MET A 8 -40.73 -17.84 37.44
CA MET A 8 -40.02 -16.62 37.79
C MET A 8 -39.79 -16.64 39.32
N TYR A 9 -38.55 -16.46 39.77
CA TYR A 9 -38.29 -16.05 41.15
C TYR A 9 -37.59 -14.70 41.12
N ALA A 10 -38.34 -13.69 41.58
CA ALA A 10 -37.80 -12.40 41.98
C ALA A 10 -37.13 -12.53 43.35
N GLY A 11 -36.05 -11.79 43.54
CA GLY A 11 -35.50 -11.47 44.85
C GLY A 11 -33.99 -11.64 44.92
N VAL A 12 -33.25 -10.54 44.93
CA VAL A 12 -32.73 -9.92 46.17
C VAL A 12 -31.94 -8.69 45.73
N PHE A 13 -32.39 -7.51 46.18
CA PHE A 13 -31.59 -6.28 46.16
C PHE A 13 -30.58 -6.37 47.30
N THR A 14 -29.29 -6.28 46.98
CA THR A 14 -28.26 -5.97 47.98
C THR A 14 -27.28 -5.01 47.35
N THR A 15 -27.34 -3.77 47.84
CA THR A 15 -26.43 -2.67 47.53
C THR A 15 -25.02 -3.04 47.97
N PHE A 16 -24.03 -2.98 47.07
CA PHE A 16 -22.61 -2.94 47.43
C PHE A 16 -21.93 -1.73 46.79
N ALA A 17 -21.13 -1.08 47.63
CA ALA A 17 -20.48 0.20 47.43
C ALA A 17 -19.29 0.14 46.46
N ALA A 18 -18.90 1.34 46.00
CA ALA A 18 -17.88 1.64 45.01
C ALA A 18 -16.49 1.05 45.28
N ILE A 19 -15.85 0.58 44.20
CA ILE A 19 -14.39 0.43 44.00
C ILE A 19 -14.21 0.69 42.49
N GLY A 20 -13.62 1.80 42.07
CA GLY A 20 -12.17 1.91 41.86
C GLY A 20 -11.87 1.64 40.37
N GLY A 21 -11.33 2.65 39.68
CA GLY A 21 -11.27 2.73 38.22
C GLY A 21 -10.47 1.63 37.53
N ALA A 22 -10.85 1.38 36.28
CA ALA A 22 -9.98 0.79 35.27
C ALA A 22 -9.93 1.77 34.09
N GLN A 23 -8.74 2.29 33.85
CA GLN A 23 -8.43 3.23 32.80
C GLN A 23 -8.56 2.50 31.46
N SER A 24 -9.53 2.89 30.64
CA SER A 24 -9.57 2.50 29.23
C SER A 24 -8.41 3.18 28.52
N GLY A 25 -7.24 2.55 28.54
CA GLY A 25 -6.15 2.89 27.63
C GLY A 25 -6.61 2.59 26.21
N ALA A 26 -7.05 3.60 25.48
CA ALA A 26 -7.15 3.54 24.04
C ALA A 26 -5.72 3.35 23.52
N ALA A 27 -5.34 2.11 23.20
CA ALA A 27 -4.18 1.86 22.37
C ALA A 27 -4.49 2.47 21.00
N MET A 28 -3.88 3.61 20.70
CA MET A 28 -3.77 4.09 19.34
C MET A 28 -2.89 3.08 18.61
N ALA A 29 -3.49 2.19 17.83
CA ALA A 29 -2.78 1.55 16.75
C ALA A 29 -2.38 2.68 15.80
N GLY A 30 -1.16 3.20 15.97
CA GLY A 30 -0.51 3.86 14.87
C GLY A 30 -0.31 2.79 13.82
N ASP A 31 -0.95 2.96 12.65
CA ASP A 31 -0.51 2.29 11.44
C ASP A 31 1.00 2.54 11.36
N LEU A 32 1.79 1.49 11.64
CA LEU A 32 3.17 1.49 11.25
C LEU A 32 3.09 1.54 9.73
N GLU A 33 3.41 2.69 9.12
CA GLU A 33 3.57 2.75 7.66
C GLU A 33 4.56 1.65 7.28
N GLU A 34 4.03 0.55 6.75
CA GLU A 34 4.80 -0.60 6.32
C GLU A 34 5.43 -0.21 4.98
N PHE A 35 6.70 0.19 5.05
CA PHE A 35 7.46 0.53 3.86
C PHE A 35 7.73 -0.74 3.04
N PRO A 36 7.56 -0.72 1.71
CA PRO A 36 8.05 -1.76 0.83
C PRO A 36 9.49 -2.17 1.18
N VAL A 37 9.71 -3.48 1.31
CA VAL A 37 11.06 -4.04 1.42
C VAL A 37 11.58 -4.25 0.02
N VAL A 38 12.66 -3.55 -0.33
CA VAL A 38 13.28 -3.61 -1.65
C VAL A 38 14.75 -4.09 -1.57
N PRO A 39 15.29 -4.73 -2.61
CA PRO A 39 16.65 -5.27 -2.64
C PRO A 39 17.76 -4.28 -2.29
N SER A 40 17.64 -3.00 -2.67
CA SER A 40 18.61 -1.97 -2.31
C SER A 40 18.68 -1.70 -0.80
N GLY A 41 17.64 -2.08 -0.05
CA GLY A 41 17.49 -1.78 1.38
C GLY A 41 17.12 -0.33 1.67
N PHE A 42 16.89 0.48 0.65
CA PHE A 42 16.46 1.87 0.82
C PHE A 42 15.00 1.98 1.23
N LYS A 43 14.70 3.01 2.01
CA LYS A 43 13.32 3.31 2.40
C LYS A 43 12.58 3.91 1.22
N VAL A 44 11.43 3.33 0.92
CA VAL A 44 10.55 3.74 -0.16
C VAL A 44 9.10 3.65 0.32
N HIS A 45 8.26 4.61 -0.04
CA HIS A 45 6.82 4.56 0.24
C HIS A 45 6.02 4.88 -1.02
N LEU A 46 4.80 4.35 -1.08
CA LEU A 46 3.85 4.68 -2.14
C LEU A 46 3.33 6.10 -1.90
N GLN A 47 3.54 6.99 -2.86
CA GLN A 47 2.93 8.31 -2.90
C GLN A 47 1.50 8.22 -3.45
N GLU A 48 1.32 7.56 -4.60
CA GLU A 48 0.06 7.58 -5.34
C GLU A 48 -0.09 6.38 -6.28
N LEU A 49 -1.32 5.91 -6.45
CA LEU A 49 -1.72 4.97 -7.51
C LEU A 49 -2.68 5.70 -8.47
N ILE A 50 -2.35 5.71 -9.76
CA ILE A 50 -3.16 6.33 -10.81
C ILE A 50 -3.56 5.28 -11.84
N PHE A 51 -4.83 5.28 -12.23
CA PHE A 51 -5.30 4.51 -13.38
C PHE A 51 -5.49 5.43 -14.59
N GLU A 52 -4.90 5.04 -15.71
CA GLU A 52 -4.95 5.78 -16.97
C GLU A 52 -5.55 4.89 -18.07
N THR A 53 -6.24 5.49 -19.03
CA THR A 53 -6.60 4.84 -20.29
C THR A 53 -5.94 5.61 -21.42
N ARG A 54 -5.09 4.94 -22.20
CA ARG A 54 -4.37 5.56 -23.33
C ARG A 54 -5.27 5.71 -24.54
N GLN A 55 -4.78 6.43 -25.55
CA GLN A 55 -5.50 6.66 -26.80
C GLN A 55 -5.80 5.37 -27.58
N ASP A 56 -4.97 4.34 -27.41
CA ASP A 56 -5.15 3.01 -27.99
C ASP A 56 -6.09 2.11 -27.16
N SER A 57 -6.75 2.67 -26.14
CA SER A 57 -7.61 1.98 -25.16
C SER A 57 -6.87 1.07 -24.19
N SER A 58 -5.53 1.00 -24.21
CA SER A 58 -4.80 0.26 -23.18
C SER A 58 -4.97 0.89 -21.80
N ARG A 59 -5.18 0.05 -20.80
CA ARG A 59 -5.29 0.41 -19.39
C ARG A 59 -3.93 0.35 -18.72
N VAL A 60 -3.58 1.40 -18.00
CA VAL A 60 -2.30 1.50 -17.30
C VAL A 60 -2.56 1.77 -15.83
N ALA A 61 -1.89 1.03 -14.95
CA ALA A 61 -1.78 1.39 -13.54
C ALA A 61 -0.39 1.94 -13.25
N ARG A 62 -0.30 3.16 -12.74
CA ARG A 62 0.95 3.79 -12.37
C ARG A 62 1.07 3.85 -10.86
N PHE A 63 2.09 3.18 -10.33
CA PHE A 63 2.46 3.25 -8.92
C PHE A 63 3.62 4.22 -8.76
N ARG A 64 3.38 5.33 -8.07
CA ARG A 64 4.34 6.41 -7.85
C ARG A 64 4.89 6.27 -6.44
N PHE A 65 6.19 6.02 -6.34
CA PHE A 65 6.91 5.81 -5.10
C PHE A 65 7.92 6.93 -4.86
N VAL A 66 8.15 7.24 -3.60
CA VAL A 66 9.17 8.21 -3.17
C VAL A 66 10.28 7.50 -2.39
N MET A 67 11.51 7.68 -2.85
CA MET A 67 12.74 7.14 -2.30
C MET A 67 13.80 8.24 -2.20
N PRO A 68 13.86 9.00 -1.08
CA PRO A 68 14.65 10.24 -0.99
C PRO A 68 16.14 10.11 -1.29
N ILE A 69 16.72 8.92 -1.11
CA ILE A 69 18.15 8.69 -1.31
C ILE A 69 18.57 8.82 -2.79
N ILE A 70 17.68 8.59 -3.76
CA ILE A 70 18.05 8.60 -5.19
C ILE A 70 18.39 10.00 -5.72
N GLY A 71 18.06 11.05 -4.96
CA GLY A 71 18.47 12.43 -5.24
C GLY A 71 19.89 12.75 -4.77
N GLN A 72 20.56 11.84 -4.06
CA GLN A 72 21.90 12.06 -3.51
C GLN A 72 22.99 11.73 -4.53
N GLU A 73 24.10 12.45 -4.45
CA GLU A 73 25.27 12.20 -5.29
C GLU A 73 25.80 10.77 -5.09
N GLY A 74 26.08 10.08 -6.19
CA GLY A 74 26.59 8.71 -6.19
C GLY A 74 25.52 7.62 -6.15
N ILE A 75 24.25 7.97 -5.94
CA ILE A 75 23.13 7.05 -6.16
C ILE A 75 22.68 7.18 -7.61
N THR A 76 22.73 6.06 -8.33
CA THR A 76 22.36 5.98 -9.76
C THR A 76 21.25 4.97 -9.96
N PHE A 77 20.73 4.89 -11.19
CA PHE A 77 19.76 3.87 -11.56
C PHE A 77 20.21 2.44 -11.20
N ASP A 78 21.48 2.09 -11.47
CA ASP A 78 22.03 0.76 -11.14
C ASP A 78 21.94 0.42 -9.64
N SER A 79 21.87 1.43 -8.78
CA SER A 79 21.70 1.24 -7.33
C SER A 79 20.30 0.76 -6.93
N VAL A 80 19.30 0.98 -7.80
CA VAL A 80 17.87 0.75 -7.52
C VAL A 80 17.16 -0.05 -8.62
N ALA A 81 17.86 -0.46 -9.69
CA ALA A 81 17.25 -1.18 -10.82
C ALA A 81 16.48 -2.44 -10.37
N GLY A 82 17.06 -3.22 -9.44
CA GLY A 82 16.40 -4.41 -8.90
C GLY A 82 15.19 -4.14 -8.00
N ASP A 83 14.98 -2.89 -7.57
CA ASP A 83 13.84 -2.53 -6.73
C ASP A 83 12.55 -2.48 -7.53
N PHE A 84 12.61 -2.14 -8.82
CA PHE A 84 11.43 -2.02 -9.68
C PHE A 84 10.69 -3.35 -9.82
N ASP A 85 11.41 -4.45 -10.03
CA ASP A 85 10.81 -5.79 -10.17
C ASP A 85 10.08 -6.20 -8.89
N VAL A 86 10.70 -5.94 -7.73
CA VAL A 86 10.12 -6.25 -6.43
C VAL A 86 8.91 -5.37 -6.15
N LEU A 87 9.00 -4.06 -6.39
CA LEU A 87 7.87 -3.15 -6.25
C LEU A 87 6.68 -3.56 -7.13
N CYS A 88 6.94 -4.01 -8.36
CA CYS A 88 5.88 -4.53 -9.21
C CYS A 88 5.25 -5.81 -8.63
N ALA A 89 6.07 -6.81 -8.32
CA ALA A 89 5.59 -8.13 -7.90
C ALA A 89 4.97 -8.13 -6.49
N SER A 90 5.53 -7.39 -5.53
CA SER A 90 5.10 -7.41 -4.13
C SER A 90 4.10 -6.32 -3.76
N HIS A 91 3.93 -5.30 -4.60
CA HIS A 91 2.99 -4.21 -4.34
C HIS A 91 2.00 -3.97 -5.47
N ALA A 92 2.45 -3.77 -6.70
CA ALA A 92 1.53 -3.44 -7.78
C ALA A 92 0.56 -4.59 -8.08
N VAL A 93 1.07 -5.81 -8.28
CA VAL A 93 0.23 -6.98 -8.56
C VAL A 93 -0.76 -7.29 -7.42
N PRO A 94 -0.35 -7.36 -6.14
CA PRO A 94 -1.30 -7.56 -5.05
C PRO A 94 -2.35 -6.45 -4.94
N ALA A 95 -1.97 -5.19 -5.15
CA ALA A 95 -2.90 -4.07 -5.10
C ALA A 95 -3.96 -4.17 -6.20
N LEU A 96 -3.55 -4.48 -7.44
CA LEU A 96 -4.47 -4.69 -8.57
C LEU A 96 -5.41 -5.87 -8.32
N ARG A 97 -4.89 -7.00 -7.85
CA ARG A 97 -5.71 -8.17 -7.50
C ARG A 97 -6.74 -7.86 -6.42
N ASN A 98 -6.33 -7.18 -5.35
CA ASN A 98 -7.22 -6.83 -4.25
C ASN A 98 -8.30 -5.83 -4.67
N ALA A 99 -8.00 -4.97 -5.64
CA ALA A 99 -8.94 -4.04 -6.23
C ALA A 99 -9.81 -4.66 -7.36
N GLU A 100 -9.53 -5.92 -7.74
CA GLU A 100 -10.15 -6.58 -8.90
C GLU A 100 -9.94 -5.77 -10.21
N GLU A 101 -8.78 -5.12 -10.34
CA GLU A 101 -8.42 -4.27 -11.48
C GLU A 101 -7.56 -5.02 -12.49
N ASP A 102 -8.03 -5.09 -13.73
CA ASP A 102 -7.31 -5.70 -14.86
C ASP A 102 -6.69 -4.63 -15.76
N VAL A 103 -5.37 -4.61 -15.90
CA VAL A 103 -4.64 -3.57 -16.66
C VAL A 103 -3.65 -4.22 -17.62
N ASP A 104 -3.46 -3.58 -18.77
CA ASP A 104 -2.51 -4.06 -19.78
C ASP A 104 -1.05 -3.81 -19.35
N GLN A 105 -0.81 -2.74 -18.58
CA GLN A 105 0.53 -2.34 -18.19
C GLN A 105 0.56 -1.73 -16.78
N VAL A 106 1.62 -2.04 -16.05
CA VAL A 106 2.02 -1.36 -14.82
C VAL A 106 3.23 -0.48 -15.08
N ILE A 107 3.20 0.77 -14.61
CA ILE A 107 4.38 1.63 -14.55
C ILE A 107 4.75 1.86 -13.09
N ILE A 108 5.98 1.49 -12.75
CA ILE A 108 6.58 1.83 -11.46
C ILE A 108 7.42 3.10 -11.65
N SER A 109 7.11 4.13 -10.86
CA SER A 109 7.81 5.41 -10.85
C SER A 109 8.52 5.57 -9.52
N LEU A 110 9.84 5.79 -9.53
CA LEU A 110 10.61 6.14 -8.34
C LEU A 110 11.11 7.58 -8.45
N ALA A 111 10.82 8.39 -7.42
CA ALA A 111 11.25 9.78 -7.33
C ALA A 111 11.96 10.06 -6.00
N ASP A 112 12.89 11.01 -5.96
CA ASP A 112 13.54 11.43 -4.71
C ASP A 112 12.62 12.29 -3.81
N ARG A 113 11.50 12.76 -4.35
CA ARG A 113 10.50 13.57 -3.65
C ARG A 113 9.16 13.44 -4.34
N GLU A 114 8.10 13.82 -3.63
CA GLU A 114 6.77 13.90 -4.23
C GLU A 114 6.75 14.86 -5.42
N THR A 115 6.11 14.43 -6.50
CA THR A 115 5.84 15.28 -7.67
C THR A 115 4.35 15.32 -7.98
N GLU A 116 3.90 16.33 -8.70
CA GLU A 116 2.55 16.40 -9.23
C GLU A 116 2.47 15.61 -10.54
N PHE A 117 1.44 14.78 -10.69
CA PHE A 117 1.26 13.98 -11.90
C PHE A 117 0.98 14.89 -13.12
N GLY A 118 1.60 14.56 -14.25
CA GLY A 118 1.47 15.34 -15.49
C GLY A 118 2.25 16.66 -15.51
N VAL A 119 2.94 17.02 -14.43
CA VAL A 119 3.76 18.24 -14.34
C VAL A 119 5.24 17.88 -14.37
N ILE A 120 5.99 18.52 -15.26
CA ILE A 120 7.45 18.33 -15.34
C ILE A 120 8.09 18.97 -14.11
N SER A 121 8.85 18.17 -13.35
CA SER A 121 9.71 18.64 -12.27
C SER A 121 11.17 18.59 -12.73
N SER A 122 11.82 19.76 -12.86
CA SER A 122 13.24 19.86 -13.23
C SER A 122 14.21 19.64 -12.07
N VAL A 123 13.68 19.49 -10.85
CA VAL A 123 14.47 19.39 -9.62
C VAL A 123 14.40 18.00 -8.97
N ALA A 124 13.54 17.11 -9.46
CA ALA A 124 13.38 15.77 -8.94
C ALA A 124 14.21 14.78 -9.77
N THR A 125 14.96 13.91 -9.10
CA THR A 125 15.54 12.73 -9.73
C THR A 125 14.45 11.67 -9.83
N GLN A 126 14.20 11.18 -11.04
CA GLN A 126 13.12 10.22 -11.30
C GLN A 126 13.57 9.13 -12.27
N TYR A 127 13.13 7.91 -11.98
CA TYR A 127 13.34 6.72 -12.80
C TYR A 127 12.00 6.00 -12.99
N PHE A 128 11.83 5.37 -14.15
CA PHE A 128 10.58 4.72 -14.54
C PHE A 128 10.88 3.39 -15.20
N GLU A 129 10.10 2.38 -14.84
CA GLU A 129 10.07 1.10 -15.56
C GLU A 129 8.63 0.69 -15.84
N ALA A 130 8.45 -0.04 -16.94
CA ALA A 130 7.15 -0.55 -17.35
C ALA A 130 7.15 -2.07 -17.43
N TYR A 131 5.99 -2.63 -17.08
CA TYR A 131 5.74 -4.05 -17.03
C TYR A 131 4.41 -4.39 -17.68
N SER A 132 4.40 -5.34 -18.60
CA SER A 132 3.18 -6.06 -18.96
C SER A 132 2.80 -6.99 -17.80
N ILE A 133 1.50 -7.17 -17.55
CA ILE A 133 1.01 -8.10 -16.53
C ILE A 133 0.49 -9.37 -17.21
N GLU A 134 1.16 -10.49 -16.98
CA GLU A 134 0.76 -11.79 -17.50
C GLU A 134 0.66 -12.82 -16.36
N ASN A 135 -0.54 -13.35 -16.11
CA ASN A 135 -0.78 -14.35 -15.05
C ASN A 135 -0.21 -13.94 -13.68
N ASP A 136 -0.50 -12.71 -13.24
CA ASP A 136 0.03 -12.10 -12.01
C ASP A 136 1.56 -11.96 -11.98
N ALA A 137 2.25 -12.05 -13.11
CA ALA A 137 3.68 -11.80 -13.23
C ALA A 137 3.95 -10.47 -13.94
N CYS A 138 4.96 -9.76 -13.46
CA CYS A 138 5.48 -8.55 -14.09
C CYS A 138 6.50 -8.93 -15.17
N ILE A 139 6.17 -8.66 -16.44
CA ILE A 139 7.07 -8.88 -17.58
C ILE A 139 7.68 -7.54 -17.97
N TRP A 140 8.98 -7.37 -17.71
CA TRP A 140 9.68 -6.12 -17.97
C TRP A 140 9.71 -5.79 -19.48
N GLU A 141 9.33 -4.56 -19.81
CA GLU A 141 9.28 -4.10 -21.22
C GLU A 141 10.50 -3.29 -21.65
N GLY A 142 11.35 -2.88 -20.70
CA GLY A 142 12.54 -2.06 -20.95
C GLY A 142 12.22 -0.59 -21.25
N PHE A 143 13.06 0.31 -20.72
CA PHE A 143 13.07 1.73 -21.04
C PHE A 143 14.48 2.25 -21.34
#